data_AF-A0A9E5U580-F1
#
_entry.id   AF-A0A9E5U580-F1
#
_cell.length_a   1.000
_cell.length_b   1.000
_cell.length_c   1.000
_cell.angle_alpha   90.00
_cell.angle_beta   90.00
_cell.angle_gamma   90.00
#
_symmetry.space_group_name_H-M   'P 1'
#
loop_
_entity.id
_entity.type
_entity.pdbx_description
1 polymer ?
#
loop_
_entity_poly.entity_id
_entity_poly.type
_entity_poly.pdbx_seq_one_letter_code
_entity_poly.pdbx_strand_id
1 'polypeptide(L)'
;MVQPANRYTADQWESIMVDMMILARMTDDEAAAVLDFLKGGAKRVAQSEAEGEQRVLARLASSDPTLTGTAVPSGAEIYAKECVACHGKAGEGDGPAAVALNPRPTDLTKAEFQQGRTDDQLTEVIAKGRKTMPGYGKRLTPEEIAALVAYIRELGEKAKQ
;
A
#
# COMPACT_ATOMS: atom_id res chain seq x y z
N MET A 1 0.56 -27.68 -11.16
CA MET A 1 0.76 -27.48 -12.61
C MET A 1 -0.36 -26.59 -13.12
N VAL A 2 -0.09 -25.30 -13.32
CA VAL A 2 -1.05 -24.35 -13.89
C VAL A 2 -0.89 -24.43 -15.41
N GLN A 3 -1.96 -24.79 -16.15
CA GLN A 3 -1.94 -24.70 -17.61
C GLN A 3 -2.03 -23.23 -18.02
N PRO A 4 -1.28 -22.77 -19.05
CA PRO A 4 -1.41 -21.40 -19.51
C PRO A 4 -2.76 -21.19 -20.20
N ALA A 5 -3.38 -20.05 -19.89
CA ALA A 5 -4.62 -19.59 -20.49
C ALA A 5 -4.37 -19.08 -21.92
N ASN A 6 -4.22 -19.99 -22.89
CA ASN A 6 -4.61 -19.72 -24.27
C ASN A 6 -4.78 -21.04 -25.04
N ARG A 7 -5.99 -21.32 -25.55
CA ARG A 7 -6.34 -22.59 -26.20
C ARG A 7 -6.19 -22.59 -27.72
N TYR A 8 -5.78 -21.47 -28.31
CA TYR A 8 -5.70 -21.32 -29.77
C TYR A 8 -4.25 -21.18 -30.23
N THR A 9 -3.92 -21.89 -31.31
CA THR A 9 -2.65 -21.75 -32.02
C THR A 9 -2.62 -20.46 -32.83
N ALA A 10 -1.44 -20.03 -33.31
CA ALA A 10 -1.29 -18.80 -34.09
C ALA A 10 -2.21 -18.77 -35.32
N ASP A 11 -2.28 -19.88 -36.06
CA ASP A 11 -3.16 -20.01 -37.24
C ASP A 11 -4.65 -19.94 -36.88
N GLN A 12 -5.03 -20.43 -35.70
CA GLN A 12 -6.40 -20.34 -35.21
C GLN A 12 -6.77 -18.90 -34.83
N TRP A 13 -5.82 -18.13 -34.29
CA TRP A 13 -6.03 -16.71 -34.01
C TRP A 13 -6.16 -15.87 -35.29
N GLU A 14 -5.36 -16.16 -36.32
CA GLU A 14 -5.48 -15.48 -37.61
C GLU A 14 -6.84 -15.73 -38.26
N SER A 15 -7.32 -16.97 -38.26
CA SER A 15 -8.64 -17.31 -38.82
C SER A 15 -9.78 -16.63 -38.05
N ILE A 16 -9.71 -16.58 -36.72
CA ILE A 16 -10.74 -15.90 -35.88
C ILE A 16 -10.77 -14.40 -36.18
N MET A 17 -9.62 -13.75 -36.36
CA MET A 17 -9.59 -12.32 -36.68
C MET A 17 -10.13 -12.03 -38.08
N VAL A 18 -9.78 -12.85 -39.08
CA VAL A 18 -10.30 -12.69 -40.45
C VAL A 18 -11.83 -12.87 -40.48
N ASP A 19 -12.36 -13.89 -39.79
CA ASP A 19 -13.81 -14.12 -39.70
C ASP A 19 -14.54 -12.97 -38.97
N MET A 20 -13.94 -12.40 -37.92
CA MET A 20 -14.52 -11.26 -37.21
C MET A 20 -14.58 -10.00 -38.10
N MET A 21 -13.55 -9.77 -38.93
CA MET A 21 -13.52 -8.64 -39.86
C MET A 21 -14.60 -8.79 -40.96
N ILE A 22 -14.80 -10.01 -41.46
CA ILE A 22 -15.82 -10.33 -42.47
C ILE A 22 -17.24 -10.20 -41.89
N LEU A 23 -17.49 -10.75 -40.70
CA LEU A 23 -18.81 -10.70 -40.05
C LEU A 23 -19.21 -9.27 -39.63
N ALA A 24 -18.24 -8.44 -39.26
CA ALA A 24 -18.47 -7.03 -38.94
C ALA A 24 -18.67 -6.14 -40.18
N ARG A 25 -18.49 -6.68 -41.41
CA ARG A 25 -18.44 -5.91 -42.66
C ARG A 25 -17.48 -4.71 -42.58
N MET A 26 -16.36 -4.92 -41.89
CA MET A 26 -15.40 -3.85 -41.66
C MET A 26 -14.60 -3.61 -42.94
N THR A 27 -14.58 -2.37 -43.40
CA THR A 27 -13.79 -1.97 -44.57
C THR A 27 -12.29 -1.98 -44.22
N ASP A 28 -11.43 -2.07 -45.23
CA ASP A 28 -9.97 -2.08 -45.03
C ASP A 28 -9.49 -0.83 -44.26
N ASP A 29 -10.16 0.31 -44.46
CA ASP A 29 -9.87 1.56 -43.77
C ASP A 29 -10.28 1.51 -42.28
N GLU A 30 -11.42 0.89 -41.96
CA GLU A 30 -11.87 0.71 -40.57
C GLU A 30 -10.99 -0.31 -39.83
N ALA A 31 -10.54 -1.36 -40.52
CA ALA A 31 -9.56 -2.31 -40.01
C ALA A 31 -8.22 -1.64 -39.67
N ALA A 32 -7.73 -0.76 -40.56
CA ALA A 32 -6.52 0.00 -40.34
C ALA A 32 -6.64 0.94 -39.13
N ALA A 33 -7.80 1.60 -38.96
CA ALA A 33 -8.06 2.49 -37.83
C ALA A 33 -8.10 1.74 -36.48
N VAL A 34 -8.71 0.56 -36.43
CA VAL A 34 -8.72 -0.28 -35.22
C VAL A 34 -7.31 -0.76 -34.89
N LEU A 35 -6.55 -1.18 -35.90
CA LEU A 35 -5.17 -1.62 -35.70
C LEU A 35 -4.27 -0.48 -35.20
N ASP A 36 -4.46 0.73 -35.71
CA ASP A 36 -3.74 1.92 -35.24
C ASP A 36 -4.11 2.27 -33.78
N PHE A 37 -5.40 2.19 -33.42
CA PHE A 37 -5.85 2.37 -32.04
C PHE A 37 -5.24 1.35 -31.08
N LEU A 38 -5.20 0.06 -31.47
CA LEU A 38 -4.61 -1.02 -30.68
C LEU A 38 -3.09 -0.85 -30.53
N LYS A 39 -2.38 -0.51 -31.61
CA LYS A 39 -0.94 -0.17 -31.56
C LYS A 39 -0.67 1.05 -30.67
N GLY A 40 -1.53 2.06 -30.75
CA GLY A 40 -1.49 3.22 -29.86
C GLY A 40 -1.70 2.86 -28.39
N GLY A 41 -2.57 1.88 -28.10
CA GLY A 41 -2.77 1.31 -26.77
C GLY A 41 -1.52 0.63 -26.21
N ALA A 42 -0.89 -0.23 -27.01
CA ALA A 42 0.37 -0.90 -26.64
C ALA A 42 1.51 0.11 -26.39
N LYS A 43 1.60 1.17 -27.21
CA LYS A 43 2.58 2.25 -27.03
C LYS A 43 2.34 3.02 -25.71
N ARG A 44 1.08 3.30 -25.35
CA ARG A 44 0.73 3.98 -24.08
C ARG A 44 1.09 3.14 -22.86
N VAL A 45 0.86 1.82 -22.90
CA VAL A 45 1.25 0.90 -21.82
C VAL A 45 2.78 0.88 -21.67
N ALA A 46 3.52 0.67 -22.75
CA ALA A 46 4.99 0.66 -22.71
C ALA A 46 5.59 2.00 -22.25
N GLN A 47 4.99 3.13 -22.65
CA GLN A 47 5.38 4.45 -22.15
C GLN A 47 5.07 4.62 -20.65
N SER A 48 3.91 4.16 -20.18
CA SER A 48 3.55 4.23 -18.76
C SER A 48 4.42 3.35 -17.87
N GLU A 49 4.90 2.21 -18.39
CA GLU A 49 5.86 1.33 -17.70
C GLU A 49 7.24 1.99 -17.63
N ALA A 50 7.75 2.54 -18.73
CA ALA A 50 9.02 3.26 -18.76
C ALA A 50 9.01 4.50 -17.86
N GLU A 51 7.91 5.27 -17.86
CA GLU A 51 7.72 6.42 -16.97
C GLU A 51 7.58 5.98 -15.50
N GLY A 52 6.90 4.87 -15.23
CA GLY A 52 6.81 4.28 -13.90
C GLY A 52 8.17 3.86 -13.35
N GLU A 53 8.99 3.20 -14.17
CA GLU A 53 10.34 2.76 -13.82
C GLU A 53 11.27 3.95 -13.60
N GLN A 54 11.21 4.98 -14.46
CA GLN A 54 11.95 6.23 -14.26
C GLN A 54 11.50 6.99 -13.00
N ARG A 55 10.22 6.95 -12.63
CA ARG A 55 9.74 7.54 -11.36
C ARG A 55 10.23 6.77 -10.13
N VAL A 56 10.32 5.44 -10.21
CA VAL A 56 10.92 4.61 -9.15
C VAL A 56 12.41 4.92 -9.04
N LEU A 57 13.14 4.94 -10.14
CA LEU A 57 14.58 5.26 -10.18
C LEU A 57 14.87 6.69 -9.70
N ALA A 58 14.05 7.68 -10.09
CA ALA A 58 14.18 9.05 -9.61
C ALA A 58 13.94 9.15 -8.10
N ARG A 59 12.99 8.38 -7.55
CA ARG A 59 12.75 8.32 -6.10
C ARG A 59 13.90 7.65 -5.34
N LEU A 60 14.50 6.62 -5.92
CA LEU A 60 15.70 5.98 -5.38
C LEU A 60 16.92 6.92 -5.44
N ALA A 61 17.08 7.68 -6.52
CA ALA A 61 18.17 8.65 -6.69
C ALA A 61 17.97 9.94 -5.86
N SER A 62 16.74 10.27 -5.49
CA SER A 62 16.41 11.39 -4.59
C SER A 62 16.47 11.01 -3.11
N SER A 63 16.75 9.74 -2.80
CA SER A 63 17.04 9.31 -1.43
C SER A 63 18.47 9.73 -1.09
N ASP A 64 18.62 10.57 -0.07
CA ASP A 64 19.90 11.12 0.38
C ASP A 64 20.91 10.00 0.68
N PRO A 65 22.10 9.96 0.05
CA PRO A 65 23.10 8.91 0.27
C PRO A 65 23.69 8.89 1.69
N THR A 66 23.34 9.89 2.52
CA THR A 66 23.65 9.94 3.95
C THR A 66 22.86 8.87 4.76
N LEU A 67 21.86 8.20 4.17
CA LEU A 67 21.10 7.10 4.79
C LEU A 67 21.83 5.74 4.83
N THR A 68 23.14 5.71 4.58
CA THR A 68 23.99 4.53 4.85
C THR A 68 24.47 4.45 6.31
N GLY A 69 23.91 5.28 7.19
CA GLY A 69 23.77 4.96 8.61
C GLY A 69 22.49 4.15 8.82
N THR A 70 22.47 3.25 9.81
CA THR A 70 21.29 2.57 10.33
C THR A 70 20.20 3.58 10.74
N ALA A 71 19.48 4.15 9.78
CA ALA A 71 18.42 5.12 10.03
C ALA A 71 17.23 4.37 10.63
N VAL A 72 16.90 4.71 11.88
CA VAL A 72 15.71 4.17 12.53
C VAL A 72 14.49 4.58 11.69
N PRO A 73 13.65 3.62 11.24
CA PRO A 73 12.47 3.96 10.46
C PRO A 73 11.54 4.89 11.24
N SER A 74 10.83 5.78 10.53
CA SER A 74 9.96 6.73 11.20
C SER A 74 8.77 6.03 11.88
N GLY A 75 8.25 6.63 12.95
CA GLY A 75 7.07 6.12 13.64
C GLY A 75 5.85 5.96 12.72
N ALA A 76 5.69 6.86 11.75
CA ALA A 76 4.63 6.79 10.75
C ALA A 76 4.76 5.55 9.85
N GLU A 77 5.98 5.22 9.41
CA GLU A 77 6.23 4.03 8.58
C GLU A 77 6.01 2.74 9.35
N ILE A 78 6.45 2.69 10.60
CA ILE A 78 6.23 1.53 11.47
C ILE A 78 4.73 1.38 11.73
N TYR A 79 4.03 2.46 12.07
CA TYR A 79 2.59 2.44 12.33
C TYR A 79 1.79 1.94 11.13
N ALA A 80 2.15 2.40 9.92
CA ALA A 80 1.52 1.97 8.68
C ALA A 80 1.64 0.44 8.46
N LYS A 81 2.78 -0.15 8.83
CA LYS A 81 3.05 -1.58 8.67
C LYS A 81 2.43 -2.43 9.78
N GLU A 82 2.50 -1.96 11.02
CA GLU A 82 2.27 -2.80 12.20
C GLU A 82 0.95 -2.53 12.93
N CYS A 83 0.35 -1.34 12.78
CA CYS A 83 -0.72 -0.86 13.66
C CYS A 83 -2.05 -0.60 12.92
N VAL A 84 -2.01 -0.19 11.65
CA VAL A 84 -3.19 0.23 10.87
C VAL A 84 -4.27 -0.85 10.78
N ALA A 85 -3.90 -2.13 10.74
CA ALA A 85 -4.86 -3.23 10.63
C ALA A 85 -5.91 -3.21 11.76
N CYS A 86 -5.53 -2.76 12.96
CA CYS A 86 -6.41 -2.68 14.13
C CYS A 86 -6.80 -1.24 14.46
N HIS A 87 -5.84 -0.31 14.45
CA HIS A 87 -6.08 1.06 14.89
C HIS A 87 -6.56 2.01 13.79
N GLY A 88 -6.54 1.56 12.52
CA GLY A 88 -6.90 2.41 11.38
C GLY A 88 -5.80 3.40 11.01
N LYS A 89 -5.92 4.01 9.83
CA LYS A 89 -4.92 4.98 9.33
C LYS A 89 -4.88 6.25 10.16
N ALA A 90 -6.03 6.71 10.64
CA ALA A 90 -6.16 7.90 11.47
C ALA A 90 -5.94 7.63 12.98
N GLY A 91 -5.88 6.35 13.39
CA GLY A 91 -5.75 5.99 14.81
C GLY A 91 -7.06 5.87 15.56
N GLU A 92 -8.20 5.88 14.88
CA GLU A 92 -9.55 5.94 15.49
C GLU A 92 -10.04 4.58 16.04
N GLY A 93 -9.25 3.52 15.92
CA GLY A 93 -9.66 2.18 16.39
C GLY A 93 -10.68 1.51 15.47
N ASP A 94 -10.66 1.88 14.19
CA ASP A 94 -11.58 1.47 13.14
C ASP A 94 -10.91 0.67 12.02
N GLY A 95 -9.70 0.15 12.28
CA GLY A 95 -9.00 -0.72 11.34
C GLY A 95 -9.84 -1.95 10.95
N PRO A 96 -9.57 -2.57 9.79
CA PRO A 96 -10.38 -3.70 9.30
C PRO A 96 -10.48 -4.87 10.27
N ALA A 97 -9.47 -5.10 11.11
CA ALA A 97 -9.49 -6.13 12.14
C ALA A 97 -10.30 -5.72 13.40
N ALA A 98 -10.55 -4.44 13.62
CA ALA A 98 -11.20 -3.91 14.82
C ALA A 98 -12.59 -4.50 15.07
N VAL A 99 -13.34 -4.81 14.00
CA VAL A 99 -14.70 -5.37 14.08
C VAL A 99 -14.73 -6.74 14.76
N ALA A 100 -13.65 -7.52 14.64
CA ALA A 100 -13.54 -8.85 15.22
C ALA A 100 -12.94 -8.86 16.64
N LEU A 101 -12.55 -7.71 17.19
CA LEU A 101 -11.84 -7.62 18.46
C LEU A 101 -12.75 -7.16 19.60
N ASN A 102 -12.68 -7.86 20.73
CA ASN A 102 -13.33 -7.47 21.98
C ASN A 102 -12.32 -7.43 23.15
N PRO A 103 -12.04 -6.26 23.76
CA PRO A 103 -12.59 -4.96 23.39
C PRO A 103 -12.07 -4.48 22.03
N ARG A 104 -12.82 -3.57 21.40
CA ARG A 104 -12.34 -2.86 20.21
C ARG A 104 -11.05 -2.09 20.53
N PRO A 105 -10.14 -1.92 19.55
CA PRO A 105 -8.97 -1.07 19.70
C PRO A 105 -9.35 0.33 20.19
N THR A 106 -8.51 0.89 21.05
CA THR A 106 -8.73 2.25 21.55
C THR A 106 -8.50 3.26 20.44
N ASP A 107 -9.36 4.27 20.39
CA ASP A 107 -9.15 5.48 19.61
C ASP A 107 -7.99 6.29 20.21
N LEU A 108 -6.89 6.32 19.48
CA LEU A 108 -5.64 6.96 19.85
C LEU A 108 -5.71 8.49 19.70
N THR A 109 -6.73 9.03 19.02
CA THR A 109 -6.85 10.47 18.78
C THR A 109 -7.51 11.22 19.94
N LYS A 110 -8.28 10.50 20.77
CA LYS A 110 -9.06 11.09 21.87
C LYS A 110 -8.19 11.83 22.87
N ALA A 111 -8.65 13.01 23.30
CA ALA A 111 -7.97 13.82 24.30
C ALA A 111 -7.80 13.06 25.63
N GLU A 112 -8.81 12.29 26.05
CA GLU A 112 -8.72 11.47 27.27
C GLU A 112 -7.71 10.33 27.11
N PHE A 113 -7.53 9.82 25.88
CA PHE A 113 -6.45 8.89 25.58
C PHE A 113 -5.10 9.58 25.73
N GLN A 114 -4.90 10.65 24.99
CA GLN A 114 -3.62 11.35 24.93
C GLN A 114 -3.18 11.88 26.30
N GLN A 115 -4.08 12.52 27.04
CA GLN A 115 -3.75 13.11 28.34
C GLN A 115 -3.67 12.07 29.47
N GLY A 116 -4.41 10.97 29.34
CA GLY A 116 -4.51 9.94 30.38
C GLY A 116 -3.40 8.90 30.37
N ARG A 117 -2.42 8.99 29.46
CA ARG A 117 -1.28 8.04 29.38
C ARG A 117 0.03 8.80 29.27
N THR A 118 1.06 8.32 29.97
CA THR A 118 2.43 8.80 29.81
C THR A 118 3.13 8.09 28.65
N ASP A 119 4.23 8.66 28.15
CA ASP A 119 5.01 8.05 27.06
C ASP A 119 5.61 6.70 27.48
N ASP A 120 5.99 6.54 28.75
CA ASP A 120 6.46 5.27 29.31
C ASP A 120 5.35 4.21 29.31
N GLN A 121 4.12 4.60 29.64
CA GLN A 121 2.97 3.69 29.59
C GLN A 121 2.65 3.26 28.15
N LEU A 122 2.78 4.17 27.18
CA LEU A 122 2.60 3.83 25.77
C LEU A 122 3.72 2.88 25.30
N THR A 123 4.97 3.17 25.65
CA THR A 123 6.13 2.33 25.38
C THR A 123 5.94 0.92 25.94
N GLU A 124 5.49 0.81 27.20
CA GLU A 124 5.24 -0.48 27.84
C GLU A 124 4.14 -1.27 27.12
N VAL A 125 3.03 -0.63 26.76
CA VAL A 125 1.92 -1.28 26.04
C VAL A 125 2.36 -1.75 24.66
N ILE A 126 3.13 -0.95 23.93
CA ILE A 126 3.66 -1.36 22.61
C ILE A 126 4.63 -2.53 22.76
N ALA A 127 5.54 -2.47 23.74
CA ALA A 127 6.54 -3.50 23.94
C ALA A 127 5.92 -4.84 24.40
N LYS A 128 5.03 -4.81 25.39
CA LYS A 128 4.50 -6.01 26.06
C LYS A 128 3.14 -6.46 25.55
N GLY A 129 2.41 -5.59 24.87
CA GLY A 129 1.03 -5.81 24.48
C GLY A 129 0.06 -5.60 25.65
N ARG A 130 -1.24 -5.54 25.33
CA ARG A 130 -2.30 -5.43 26.34
C ARG A 130 -3.63 -5.94 25.79
N LYS A 131 -4.30 -6.83 26.55
CA LYS A 131 -5.56 -7.48 26.15
C LYS A 131 -5.39 -8.18 24.79
N THR A 132 -6.10 -7.73 23.76
CA THR A 132 -6.07 -8.25 22.40
C THR A 132 -4.92 -7.69 21.56
N MET A 133 -4.24 -6.63 22.02
CA MET A 133 -3.09 -6.05 21.33
C MET A 133 -1.83 -6.89 21.61
N PRO A 134 -1.15 -7.42 20.58
CA PRO A 134 0.09 -8.18 20.76
C PRO A 134 1.24 -7.28 21.20
N GLY A 135 2.26 -7.86 21.83
CA GLY A 135 3.51 -7.18 22.13
C GLY A 135 4.45 -7.12 20.92
N TYR A 136 5.14 -5.99 20.76
CA TYR A 136 6.07 -5.74 19.65
C TYR A 136 7.53 -5.68 20.09
N GLY A 137 7.84 -5.77 21.39
CA GLY A 137 9.22 -5.63 21.91
C GLY A 137 10.21 -6.73 21.50
N LYS A 138 9.74 -7.81 20.86
CA LYS A 138 10.61 -8.82 20.22
C LYS A 138 10.90 -8.54 18.74
N ARG A 139 10.15 -7.60 18.14
CA ARG A 139 10.18 -7.29 16.70
C ARG A 139 10.70 -5.87 16.43
N LEU A 140 10.50 -4.95 17.37
CA LEU A 140 10.90 -3.56 17.28
C LEU A 140 11.99 -3.24 18.32
N THR A 141 12.94 -2.40 17.94
CA THR A 141 13.95 -1.86 18.86
C THR A 141 13.35 -0.80 19.79
N PRO A 142 14.02 -0.46 20.92
CA PRO A 142 13.58 0.63 21.79
C PRO A 142 13.42 1.96 21.05
N GLU A 143 14.30 2.27 20.11
CA GLU A 143 14.28 3.50 19.31
C GLU A 143 13.08 3.53 18.36
N GLU A 144 12.74 2.40 17.73
CA GLU A 144 11.56 2.25 16.89
C GLU A 144 10.26 2.41 17.69
N ILE A 145 10.23 1.88 18.92
CA ILE A 145 9.09 2.06 19.83
C ILE A 145 8.96 3.53 20.26
N ALA A 146 10.07 4.20 20.57
CA ALA A 146 10.05 5.62 20.89
C ALA A 146 9.53 6.47 19.70
N ALA A 147 9.95 6.14 18.47
CA ALA A 147 9.46 6.78 17.27
C ALA A 147 7.94 6.55 17.07
N LEU A 148 7.44 5.35 17.34
CA LEU A 148 6.00 5.06 17.35
C LEU A 148 5.24 5.90 18.38
N VAL A 149 5.76 6.03 19.60
CA VAL A 149 5.13 6.85 20.65
C VAL A 149 5.01 8.31 20.19
N ALA A 150 6.07 8.87 19.62
CA ALA A 150 6.04 10.23 19.07
C ALA A 150 4.97 10.38 17.98
N TYR A 151 4.85 9.42 17.07
CA TYR A 151 3.81 9.44 16.04
C TYR A 151 2.39 9.31 16.62
N ILE A 152 2.20 8.47 17.65
CA ILE A 152 0.90 8.35 18.34
C ILE A 152 0.51 9.68 18.97
N ARG A 153 1.45 10.46 19.52
CA ARG A 153 1.17 11.82 20.02
C ARG A 153 0.72 12.75 18.92
N GLU A 154 1.38 12.70 17.77
CA GLU A 154 1.04 13.50 16.60
C GLU A 154 -0.40 13.23 16.10
N LEU A 155 -0.87 11.97 16.15
CA LEU A 155 -2.26 11.63 15.82
C LEU A 155 -3.28 12.39 16.70
N GLY A 156 -2.96 12.56 17.99
CA GLY A 156 -3.77 13.32 18.92
C GLY A 156 -3.80 14.82 18.63
N GLU A 157 -2.71 15.39 18.13
CA GLU A 157 -2.64 16.82 17.75
C GLU A 157 -3.31 17.10 16.41
N LYS A 158 -3.29 16.13 15.47
CA LYS A 158 -3.98 16.25 14.18
C LYS A 158 -5.50 16.23 14.30
N ALA A 159 -6.05 15.45 15.22
CA ALA A 159 -7.49 15.37 15.43
C ALA A 159 -8.10 16.61 16.09
N LYS A 160 -7.26 17.51 16.65
CA LYS A 160 -7.72 18.80 17.20
C LYS A 160 -7.88 19.90 16.14
N GLN A 161 -7.36 19.68 14.93
CA GLN A 161 -7.40 20.63 13.81
C GLN A 161 -8.66 20.41 12.97
#